data_AF-A0A2D4FVE4-F1
#
_entry.id   AF-A0A2D4FVE4-F1
#
_cell.length_a   1.000
_cell.length_b   1.000
_cell.length_c   1.000
_cell.angle_alpha   90.00
_cell.angle_beta   90.00
_cell.angle_gamma   90.00
#
_symmetry.space_group_name_H-M   'P 1'
#
loop_
_entity.id
_entity.type
_entity.pdbx_description
1 polymer ?
#
loop_
_entity_poly.entity_id
_entity_poly.type
_entity_poly.pdbx_seq_one_letter_code
_entity_poly.pdbx_strand_id
1 'polypeptide(L)'
;MQGKHVTVYINYPAAGELFDRHKFRCLTWHNPTGKEDDSDKYCKLELQISGSYQYYFTHENQKGGGGYLVVDPILRVGADNHVLPLDCVTLQTFLAKCLGPFDGWEDRLKVAKESGYNMIHLTPVQKLGLSRSCYSLADQLEVNPDFSSSSKKCSWNEMGKLVEKMKNEWNMLCITDVVYNHTAANSEWLTQHPECAYNLINSPHLKPAWLLDRALWHFTCKVAGGKYSDKGLPPLIENDEHLNCIRKIFWEDIFPKIKLWEFFQVDVNKAVQQFKTLLTKGSSKIKTDPNQHLAIIQDPEFRRLGCTIDMNVALNTFIPHSNGPAAIEECCNWFRKRVEELNDEKFRQTNYHQEQAINCVLATVSYERLADHGPKLGAITRKYPLVTGYFTYSFKELTLDEEEVMMHQPNKASYFMAYNGWVMGDDPLRNFAEPGSNVYLRRELICWGDSVKLRYGNKPEDCPYLWAHMKKYTEITAKYFHGVRLDNCHSTPLHVAEEMLAAARSVRPNLYVIAELFTGSEIIDNVFVNRLGIT
;
A
#
# COMPACT_ATOMS: atom_id res chain seq x y z
N MET A 1 14.66 -35.45 16.86
CA MET A 1 13.88 -36.14 15.80
C MET A 1 14.37 -37.57 15.53
N GLN A 2 15.28 -38.13 16.35
CA GLN A 2 15.87 -39.45 16.13
C GLN A 2 14.79 -40.55 16.12
N GLY A 3 14.79 -41.43 15.12
CA GLY A 3 13.85 -42.55 14.99
C GLY A 3 12.47 -42.18 14.44
N LYS A 4 12.27 -40.95 13.96
CA LYS A 4 10.98 -40.47 13.43
C LYS A 4 11.09 -40.27 11.92
N HIS A 5 10.08 -40.71 11.16
CA HIS A 5 10.07 -40.54 9.70
C HIS A 5 9.85 -39.07 9.33
N VAL A 6 10.89 -38.43 8.80
CA VAL A 6 10.87 -37.04 8.34
C VAL A 6 10.87 -36.99 6.82
N THR A 7 9.97 -36.21 6.22
CA THR A 7 9.96 -35.96 4.77
C THR A 7 10.24 -34.49 4.52
N VAL A 8 11.24 -34.17 3.71
CA VAL A 8 11.64 -32.79 3.38
C VAL A 8 11.16 -32.43 1.98
N TYR A 9 10.54 -31.26 1.85
CA TYR A 9 10.04 -30.70 0.61
C TYR A 9 10.71 -29.36 0.34
N ILE A 10 11.05 -29.07 -0.92
CA ILE A 10 11.61 -27.79 -1.35
C ILE A 10 11.02 -27.36 -2.69
N ASN A 11 10.90 -26.04 -2.92
CA ASN A 11 10.48 -25.48 -4.22
C ASN A 11 11.65 -25.16 -5.17
N TYR A 12 12.88 -25.57 -4.84
CA TYR A 12 14.00 -25.49 -5.76
C TYR A 12 13.75 -26.44 -6.94
N PRO A 13 13.77 -25.95 -8.19
CA PRO A 13 13.34 -26.72 -9.34
C PRO A 13 14.24 -27.95 -9.56
N ALA A 14 13.68 -29.00 -10.15
CA ALA A 14 14.50 -30.10 -10.65
C ALA A 14 15.32 -29.63 -11.87
N ALA A 15 16.39 -30.36 -12.20
CA ALA A 15 17.22 -30.01 -13.35
C ALA A 15 16.37 -29.92 -14.64
N GLY A 16 16.46 -28.80 -15.35
CA GLY A 16 15.70 -28.53 -16.57
C GLY A 16 14.26 -28.01 -16.37
N GLU A 17 13.77 -27.94 -15.13
CA GLU A 17 12.46 -27.33 -14.84
C GLU A 17 12.59 -25.83 -14.57
N LEU A 18 11.55 -25.07 -14.93
CA LEU A 18 11.41 -23.68 -14.52
C LEU A 18 11.03 -23.60 -13.04
N PHE A 19 11.52 -22.56 -12.38
CA PHE A 19 11.13 -22.28 -11.00
C PHE A 19 9.65 -21.90 -10.93
N ASP A 20 8.94 -22.56 -10.02
CA ASP A 20 7.56 -22.25 -9.61
C ASP A 20 7.54 -22.23 -8.08
N ARG A 21 7.22 -21.07 -7.50
CA ARG A 21 7.24 -20.85 -6.05
C ARG A 21 6.30 -21.79 -5.30
N HIS A 22 5.21 -22.24 -5.94
CA HIS A 22 4.19 -23.09 -5.34
C HIS A 22 4.43 -24.59 -5.57
N LYS A 23 5.33 -24.95 -6.48
CA LYS A 23 5.66 -26.35 -6.78
C LYS A 23 6.76 -26.87 -5.86
N PHE A 24 6.40 -27.68 -4.88
CA PHE A 24 7.35 -28.36 -4.00
C PHE A 24 7.62 -29.79 -4.47
N ARG A 25 8.88 -30.23 -4.39
CA ARG A 25 9.29 -31.61 -4.60
C ARG A 25 9.85 -32.22 -3.32
N CYS A 26 9.62 -33.52 -3.14
CA CYS A 26 10.22 -34.28 -2.06
C CYS A 26 11.72 -34.47 -2.33
N LEU A 27 12.54 -34.34 -1.29
CA LEU A 27 13.96 -34.69 -1.34
C LEU A 27 14.18 -36.14 -0.98
N THR A 28 15.16 -36.74 -1.64
CA THR A 28 15.61 -38.11 -1.35
C THR A 28 16.59 -38.08 -0.19
N TRP A 29 16.36 -38.93 0.81
CA TRP A 29 17.33 -39.18 1.86
C TRP A 29 18.42 -40.12 1.37
N HIS A 30 19.67 -39.72 1.60
CA HIS A 30 20.85 -40.54 1.39
C HIS A 30 21.29 -41.12 2.74
N ASN A 31 21.56 -42.43 2.78
CA ASN A 31 22.10 -43.14 3.94
C ASN A 31 23.46 -43.73 3.54
N PRO A 32 24.56 -42.98 3.71
CA PRO A 32 25.86 -43.39 3.18
C PRO A 32 26.46 -44.59 3.91
N THR A 33 26.23 -44.75 5.22
CA THR A 33 26.77 -45.91 5.97
C THR A 33 25.81 -47.11 6.01
N GLY A 34 24.54 -46.92 5.63
CA GLY A 34 23.53 -47.97 5.67
C GLY A 34 23.13 -48.39 7.09
N LYS A 35 23.57 -47.66 8.12
CA LYS A 35 23.21 -47.93 9.51
C LYS A 35 21.73 -47.66 9.75
N GLU A 36 21.17 -48.34 10.75
CA GLU A 36 19.79 -48.12 11.18
C GLU A 36 19.62 -46.79 11.92
N ASP A 37 20.68 -46.29 12.56
CA ASP A 37 20.64 -44.98 13.19
C ASP A 37 20.55 -43.87 12.13
N ASP A 38 19.75 -42.83 12.39
CA ASP A 38 19.53 -41.72 11.45
C ASP A 38 20.68 -40.69 11.47
N SER A 39 21.83 -41.02 12.06
CA SER A 39 22.83 -40.01 12.45
C SER A 39 23.61 -39.41 11.27
N ASP A 40 23.70 -40.13 10.15
CA ASP A 40 24.43 -39.73 8.94
C ASP A 40 23.51 -39.49 7.74
N LYS A 41 22.18 -39.55 7.93
CA LYS A 41 21.21 -39.33 6.84
C LYS A 41 21.19 -37.87 6.43
N TYR A 42 21.20 -37.61 5.12
CA TYR A 42 21.14 -36.25 4.59
C TYR A 42 20.33 -36.16 3.29
N CYS A 43 19.84 -34.96 2.98
CA CYS A 43 19.32 -34.61 1.66
C CYS A 43 20.38 -33.81 0.91
N LYS A 44 20.59 -34.11 -0.39
CA LYS A 44 21.53 -33.37 -1.24
C LYS A 44 20.79 -32.40 -2.16
N LEU A 45 21.31 -31.19 -2.27
CA LEU A 45 20.86 -30.17 -3.22
C LEU A 45 22.07 -29.57 -3.95
N GLU A 46 21.97 -29.48 -5.27
CA GLU A 46 22.96 -28.79 -6.11
C GLU A 46 22.34 -27.48 -6.60
N LEU A 47 22.69 -26.39 -5.91
CA LEU A 47 22.15 -25.07 -6.17
C LEU A 47 22.98 -24.39 -7.28
N GLN A 48 22.32 -24.09 -8.39
CA GLN A 48 22.92 -23.54 -9.63
C GLN A 48 22.20 -22.29 -10.11
N ILE A 49 21.00 -22.03 -9.58
CA ILE A 49 20.15 -20.90 -9.94
C ILE A 49 20.06 -20.00 -8.72
N SER A 50 20.36 -18.71 -8.90
CA SER A 50 20.20 -17.70 -7.87
C SER A 50 18.73 -17.39 -7.63
N GLY A 51 18.34 -17.29 -6.36
CA GLY A 51 16.93 -17.31 -6.00
C GLY A 51 16.70 -17.28 -4.50
N SER A 52 15.44 -17.17 -4.13
CA SER A 52 14.95 -17.52 -2.79
C SER A 52 14.11 -18.79 -2.91
N TYR A 53 14.47 -19.80 -2.14
CA TYR A 53 13.82 -21.11 -2.17
C TYR A 53 13.31 -21.47 -0.79
N GLN A 54 12.05 -21.90 -0.72
CA GLN A 54 11.43 -22.33 0.51
C GLN A 54 11.55 -23.85 0.66
N TYR A 55 11.85 -24.30 1.87
CA TYR A 55 11.71 -25.70 2.24
C TYR A 55 10.81 -25.84 3.46
N TYR A 56 10.17 -27.00 3.59
CA TYR A 56 9.50 -27.42 4.80
C TYR A 56 9.71 -28.91 5.02
N PHE A 57 9.55 -29.36 6.26
CA PHE A 57 9.59 -30.78 6.57
C PHE A 57 8.32 -31.19 7.31
N THR A 58 7.97 -32.46 7.11
CA THR A 58 6.86 -33.10 7.80
C THR A 58 7.39 -34.21 8.68
N HIS A 59 6.70 -34.41 9.80
CA HIS A 59 6.91 -35.44 10.78
C HIS A 59 5.58 -36.18 10.92
N GLU A 60 5.52 -37.50 10.69
CA GLU A 60 4.27 -38.27 10.78
C GLU A 60 3.10 -37.62 10.02
N ASN A 61 3.37 -37.10 8.81
CA ASN A 61 2.43 -36.37 7.94
C ASN A 61 1.91 -35.03 8.50
N GLN A 62 2.48 -34.51 9.59
CA GLN A 62 2.21 -33.15 10.09
C GLN A 62 3.37 -32.22 9.77
N LYS A 63 3.09 -30.97 9.43
CA LYS A 63 4.13 -29.97 9.13
C LYS A 63 4.92 -29.66 10.41
N GLY A 64 6.20 -30.05 10.44
CA GLY A 64 7.08 -29.90 11.60
C GLY A 64 7.83 -28.57 11.62
N GLY A 65 8.02 -27.94 10.46
CA GLY A 65 8.72 -26.65 10.34
C GLY A 65 9.17 -26.37 8.91
N GLY A 66 9.91 -25.29 8.72
CA GLY A 66 10.48 -24.91 7.42
C GLY A 66 11.32 -23.64 7.50
N GLY A 67 11.88 -23.27 6.36
CA GLY A 67 12.74 -22.10 6.24
C GLY A 67 12.99 -21.73 4.78
N TYR A 68 13.97 -20.86 4.56
CA TYR A 68 14.37 -20.39 3.25
C TYR A 68 15.86 -20.65 3.01
N LEU A 69 16.23 -20.77 1.74
CA LEU A 69 17.59 -20.81 1.24
C LEU A 69 17.71 -19.70 0.19
N VAL A 70 18.55 -18.72 0.45
CA VAL A 70 18.90 -17.69 -0.53
C VAL A 70 20.17 -18.14 -1.25
N VAL A 71 20.13 -18.14 -2.58
CA VAL A 71 21.27 -18.41 -3.45
C VAL A 71 21.62 -17.11 -4.14
N ASP A 72 22.78 -16.58 -3.79
CA ASP A 72 23.23 -15.28 -4.27
C ASP A 72 23.53 -15.28 -5.77
N PRO A 73 23.34 -14.13 -6.46
CA PRO A 73 23.65 -14.00 -7.87
C PRO A 73 25.16 -13.96 -8.09
N ILE A 74 25.61 -14.57 -9.20
CA ILE A 74 26.98 -14.43 -9.66
C ILE A 74 27.06 -13.24 -10.61
N LEU A 75 27.61 -12.13 -10.11
CA LEU A 75 27.83 -10.91 -10.89
C LEU A 75 29.05 -11.09 -11.80
N ARG A 76 28.93 -10.67 -13.06
CA ARG A 76 30.02 -10.77 -14.05
C ARG A 76 30.19 -9.50 -14.86
N VAL A 77 31.44 -9.10 -15.05
CA VAL A 77 31.82 -7.86 -15.73
C VAL A 77 33.01 -8.10 -16.66
N GLY A 78 33.28 -7.14 -17.54
CA GLY A 78 34.40 -7.18 -18.47
C GLY A 78 34.19 -8.08 -19.68
N ALA A 79 35.02 -7.88 -20.70
CA ALA A 79 35.00 -8.68 -21.92
C ALA A 79 35.37 -10.16 -21.68
N ASP A 80 36.14 -10.45 -20.64
CA ASP A 80 36.50 -11.79 -20.18
C ASP A 80 35.44 -12.40 -19.25
N ASN A 81 34.39 -11.65 -18.91
CA ASN A 81 33.24 -12.09 -18.12
C ASN A 81 33.65 -12.67 -16.74
N HIS A 82 34.66 -12.05 -16.11
CA HIS A 82 35.14 -12.43 -14.79
C HIS A 82 34.11 -12.11 -13.69
N VAL A 83 34.23 -12.80 -12.57
CA VAL A 83 33.31 -12.63 -11.44
C VAL A 83 33.64 -11.34 -10.70
N LEU A 84 32.62 -10.53 -10.43
CA LEU A 84 32.66 -9.43 -9.46
C LEU A 84 32.11 -9.97 -8.13
N PRO A 85 32.93 -10.16 -7.09
CA PRO A 85 32.43 -10.61 -5.79
C PRO A 85 31.43 -9.60 -5.20
N LEU A 86 30.37 -10.09 -4.55
CA LEU A 86 29.35 -9.23 -3.93
C LEU A 86 29.94 -8.30 -2.87
N ASP A 87 30.85 -8.81 -2.04
CA ASP A 87 31.57 -8.03 -1.02
C ASP A 87 32.49 -6.94 -1.61
N CYS A 88 32.74 -6.97 -2.92
CA CYS A 88 33.52 -5.96 -3.61
C CYS A 88 32.67 -4.89 -4.30
N VAL A 89 31.33 -4.94 -4.21
CA VAL A 89 30.46 -3.95 -4.85
C VAL A 89 30.68 -2.56 -4.22
N THR A 90 31.07 -1.61 -5.06
CA THR A 90 31.14 -0.19 -4.74
C THR A 90 30.19 0.57 -5.66
N LEU A 91 29.15 1.14 -5.06
CA LEU A 91 27.99 1.67 -5.80
C LEU A 91 27.88 3.18 -5.67
N GLN A 92 27.75 3.87 -6.81
CA GLN A 92 27.47 5.31 -6.89
C GLN A 92 26.04 5.55 -7.38
N THR A 93 25.24 6.30 -6.62
CA THR A 93 23.88 6.68 -7.02
C THR A 93 23.90 7.98 -7.83
N PHE A 94 23.12 8.01 -8.92
CA PHE A 94 22.81 9.21 -9.70
C PHE A 94 21.30 9.43 -9.78
N LEU A 95 20.89 10.68 -9.59
CA LEU A 95 19.53 11.12 -9.92
C LEU A 95 19.42 11.21 -11.44
N ALA A 96 18.76 10.25 -12.09
CA ALA A 96 18.69 10.16 -13.55
C ALA A 96 18.18 11.46 -14.19
N LYS A 97 17.18 12.11 -13.57
CA LYS A 97 16.64 13.41 -14.04
C LYS A 97 17.66 14.56 -14.05
N CYS A 98 18.74 14.46 -13.28
CA CYS A 98 19.80 15.47 -13.20
C CYS A 98 20.98 15.18 -14.14
N LEU A 99 20.96 14.05 -14.85
CA LEU A 99 22.00 13.70 -15.83
C LEU A 99 21.84 14.44 -17.17
N GLY A 100 20.80 15.27 -17.36
CA GLY A 100 20.54 15.99 -18.60
C GLY A 100 20.23 15.07 -19.80
N PRO A 101 20.39 15.56 -21.04
CA PRO A 101 20.17 14.75 -22.24
C PRO A 101 21.09 13.53 -22.32
N PHE A 102 20.57 12.42 -22.83
CA PHE A 102 21.20 11.09 -22.86
C PHE A 102 22.56 11.08 -23.57
N ASP A 103 22.74 11.92 -24.59
CA ASP A 103 24.00 12.02 -25.34
C ASP A 103 25.19 12.43 -24.45
N GLY A 104 24.95 13.11 -23.32
CA GLY A 104 25.98 13.47 -22.35
C GLY A 104 26.09 12.52 -21.15
N TRP A 105 25.30 11.44 -21.09
CA TRP A 105 25.31 10.53 -19.95
C TRP A 105 26.62 9.78 -19.84
N GLU A 106 27.21 9.33 -20.95
CA GLU A 106 28.46 8.58 -20.93
C GLU A 106 29.56 9.36 -20.21
N ASP A 107 29.81 10.61 -20.60
CA ASP A 107 30.83 11.46 -19.99
C ASP A 107 30.56 11.73 -18.50
N ARG A 108 29.29 11.95 -18.14
CA ARG A 108 28.88 12.22 -16.75
C ARG A 108 29.02 10.98 -15.86
N LEU A 109 28.63 9.81 -16.35
CA LEU A 109 28.71 8.55 -15.63
C LEU A 109 30.14 8.03 -15.54
N LYS A 110 31.00 8.36 -16.53
CA LYS A 110 32.42 8.01 -16.52
C LYS A 110 33.15 8.52 -15.27
N VAL A 111 32.67 9.60 -14.65
CA VAL A 111 33.21 10.08 -13.36
C VAL A 111 33.21 8.99 -12.29
N ALA A 112 32.15 8.17 -12.21
CA ALA A 112 32.08 7.07 -11.25
C ALA A 112 33.14 6.00 -11.53
N LYS A 113 33.35 5.66 -12.81
CA LYS A 113 34.42 4.75 -13.25
C LYS A 113 35.79 5.25 -12.82
N GLU A 114 36.12 6.49 -13.17
CA GLU A 114 37.44 7.08 -12.88
C GLU A 114 37.66 7.28 -11.36
N SER A 115 36.57 7.29 -10.58
CA SER A 115 36.61 7.34 -9.11
C SER A 115 36.74 5.95 -8.44
N GLY A 116 36.74 4.86 -9.23
CA GLY A 116 36.94 3.49 -8.73
C GLY A 116 35.65 2.77 -8.31
N TYR A 117 34.47 3.28 -8.66
CA TYR A 117 33.22 2.53 -8.48
C TYR A 117 33.09 1.41 -9.51
N ASN A 118 32.46 0.30 -9.14
CA ASN A 118 32.17 -0.82 -10.04
C ASN A 118 30.66 -1.06 -10.25
N MET A 119 29.81 -0.23 -9.66
CA MET A 119 28.37 -0.25 -9.90
C MET A 119 27.77 1.16 -9.91
N ILE A 120 26.84 1.40 -10.83
CA ILE A 120 26.01 2.61 -10.85
C ILE A 120 24.59 2.23 -10.45
N HIS A 121 23.98 3.06 -9.60
CA HIS A 121 22.56 3.04 -9.32
C HIS A 121 21.91 4.28 -9.93
N LEU A 122 20.91 4.08 -10.78
CA LEU A 122 20.07 5.16 -11.28
C LEU A 122 18.74 5.15 -10.55
N THR A 123 18.31 6.31 -10.03
CA THR A 123 16.89 6.50 -9.70
C THR A 123 16.02 6.22 -10.94
N PRO A 124 14.70 6.02 -10.80
CA PRO A 124 13.87 5.60 -11.92
C PRO A 124 14.09 6.44 -13.18
N VAL A 125 14.21 5.74 -14.31
CA VAL A 125 14.51 6.30 -15.65
C VAL A 125 13.25 6.45 -16.52
N GLN A 126 12.09 6.16 -15.95
CA GLN A 126 10.80 6.15 -16.60
C GLN A 126 10.20 7.57 -16.70
N LYS A 127 9.13 7.73 -17.47
CA LYS A 127 8.39 8.99 -17.61
C LYS A 127 7.87 9.47 -16.25
N LEU A 128 8.23 10.70 -15.89
CA LEU A 128 7.86 11.30 -14.60
C LEU A 128 6.48 11.95 -14.64
N GLY A 129 5.84 12.02 -13.47
CA GLY A 129 4.63 12.78 -13.20
C GLY A 129 4.83 14.28 -13.16
N LEU A 130 3.73 15.01 -12.93
CA LEU A 130 3.73 16.48 -12.92
C LEU A 130 4.64 17.09 -11.85
N SER A 131 4.83 16.42 -10.71
CA SER A 131 5.72 16.88 -9.65
C SER A 131 7.19 16.83 -10.02
N ARG A 132 7.54 16.07 -11.08
CA ARG A 132 8.91 15.74 -11.48
C ARG A 132 9.72 15.06 -10.35
N SER A 133 9.03 14.45 -9.38
CA SER A 133 9.65 13.50 -8.44
C SER A 133 10.21 12.31 -9.20
N CYS A 134 11.37 11.78 -8.80
CA CYS A 134 11.95 10.60 -9.44
C CYS A 134 11.10 9.35 -9.23
N TYR A 135 10.27 9.32 -8.18
CA TYR A 135 9.50 8.15 -7.77
C TYR A 135 8.01 8.23 -8.15
N SER A 136 7.53 9.41 -8.55
CA SER A 136 6.17 9.59 -9.08
C SER A 136 6.18 9.37 -10.60
N LEU A 137 5.99 8.13 -11.03
CA LEU A 137 6.08 7.72 -12.45
C LEU A 137 4.74 7.87 -13.17
N ALA A 138 4.69 8.66 -14.23
CA ALA A 138 3.48 8.80 -15.05
C ALA A 138 3.25 7.57 -15.94
N ASP A 139 4.33 6.98 -16.46
CA ASP A 139 4.28 5.74 -17.23
C ASP A 139 5.55 4.94 -17.00
N GLN A 140 5.40 3.76 -16.39
CA GLN A 140 6.48 2.83 -16.06
C GLN A 140 7.10 2.16 -17.29
N LEU A 141 6.40 2.12 -18.42
CA LEU A 141 6.82 1.43 -19.64
C LEU A 141 7.58 2.34 -20.61
N GLU A 142 7.48 3.67 -20.43
CA GLU A 142 8.16 4.66 -21.25
C GLU A 142 9.43 5.19 -20.57
N VAL A 143 10.52 5.29 -21.33
CA VAL A 143 11.71 6.04 -20.90
C VAL A 143 11.35 7.52 -20.75
N ASN A 144 11.93 8.20 -19.76
CA ASN A 144 11.71 9.62 -19.55
C ASN A 144 12.02 10.43 -20.83
N PRO A 145 11.02 11.12 -21.42
CA PRO A 145 11.23 11.89 -22.65
C PRO A 145 12.26 13.02 -22.47
N ASP A 146 12.45 13.54 -21.25
CA ASP A 146 13.41 14.59 -20.94
C ASP A 146 14.88 14.17 -21.20
N PHE A 147 15.14 12.87 -21.33
CA PHE A 147 16.47 12.37 -21.70
C PHE A 147 16.76 12.51 -23.20
N SER A 148 15.74 12.76 -24.02
CA SER A 148 15.95 12.95 -25.46
C SER A 148 16.51 14.34 -25.75
N SER A 149 17.40 14.45 -26.72
CA SER A 149 17.86 15.72 -27.30
C SER A 149 16.99 16.09 -28.51
N SER A 150 17.16 17.31 -29.04
CA SER A 150 16.47 17.75 -30.26
C SER A 150 16.83 16.89 -31.49
N SER A 151 17.99 16.25 -31.47
CA SER A 151 18.51 15.42 -32.56
C SER A 151 18.34 13.92 -32.32
N LYS A 152 18.19 13.45 -31.07
CA LYS A 152 18.14 12.01 -30.76
C LYS A 152 17.15 11.68 -29.64
N LYS A 153 16.24 10.75 -29.95
CA LYS A 153 15.31 10.17 -28.96
C LYS A 153 16.02 9.11 -28.11
N CYS A 154 15.94 9.24 -26.80
CA CYS A 154 16.38 8.19 -25.88
C CYS A 154 15.31 7.07 -25.85
N SER A 155 15.76 5.82 -26.01
CA SER A 155 14.89 4.64 -25.92
C SER A 155 15.54 3.60 -25.02
N TRP A 156 14.76 2.60 -24.61
CA TRP A 156 15.28 1.48 -23.84
C TRP A 156 16.48 0.79 -24.51
N ASN A 157 16.49 0.71 -25.84
CA ASN A 157 17.61 0.13 -26.58
C ASN A 157 18.88 0.99 -26.50
N GLU A 158 18.75 2.31 -26.56
CA GLU A 158 19.92 3.20 -26.40
C GLU A 158 20.47 3.14 -24.97
N MET A 159 19.59 3.08 -23.98
CA MET A 159 19.96 2.88 -22.58
C MET A 159 20.67 1.53 -22.37
N GLY A 160 20.12 0.46 -22.93
CA GLY A 160 20.72 -0.87 -22.90
C GLY A 160 22.12 -0.92 -23.51
N LYS A 161 22.35 -0.24 -24.64
CA LYS A 161 23.68 -0.13 -25.24
C LYS A 161 24.69 0.51 -24.30
N LEU A 162 24.30 1.59 -23.61
CA LEU A 162 25.17 2.23 -22.63
C LEU A 162 25.44 1.30 -21.42
N VAL A 163 24.41 0.63 -20.90
CA VAL A 163 24.56 -0.31 -19.78
C VAL A 163 25.48 -1.49 -20.14
N GLU A 164 25.34 -2.06 -21.33
CA GLU A 164 26.24 -3.13 -21.80
C GLU A 164 27.67 -2.61 -22.05
N LYS A 165 27.82 -1.38 -22.56
CA LYS A 165 29.12 -0.74 -22.69
C LYS A 165 29.82 -0.60 -21.33
N MET A 166 29.10 -0.11 -20.30
CA MET A 166 29.63 0.00 -18.94
C MET A 166 30.08 -1.37 -18.40
N LYS A 167 29.28 -2.42 -18.61
CA LYS A 167 29.64 -3.77 -18.18
C LYS A 167 30.91 -4.28 -18.87
N ASN A 168 30.94 -4.22 -20.20
CA ASN A 168 31.96 -4.90 -21.00
C ASN A 168 33.28 -4.11 -21.08
N GLU A 169 33.22 -2.77 -21.10
CA GLU A 169 34.39 -1.91 -21.27
C GLU A 169 34.86 -1.25 -19.97
N TRP A 170 33.96 -1.03 -19.01
CA TRP A 170 34.29 -0.31 -17.77
C TRP A 170 34.36 -1.23 -16.55
N ASN A 171 34.04 -2.51 -16.72
CA ASN A 171 33.87 -3.47 -15.64
C ASN A 171 32.82 -3.01 -14.61
N MET A 172 31.79 -2.28 -15.06
CA MET A 172 30.78 -1.67 -14.19
C MET A 172 29.38 -2.20 -14.46
N LEU A 173 28.67 -2.60 -13.40
CA LEU A 173 27.26 -2.93 -13.49
C LEU A 173 26.38 -1.69 -13.31
N CYS A 174 25.11 -1.82 -13.69
CA CYS A 174 24.13 -0.75 -13.56
C CYS A 174 22.80 -1.32 -13.08
N ILE A 175 22.25 -0.74 -12.04
CA ILE A 175 20.96 -1.09 -11.45
C ILE A 175 20.05 0.14 -11.39
N THR A 176 18.76 -0.08 -11.23
CA THR A 176 17.79 1.03 -11.08
C THR A 176 16.69 0.70 -10.08
N ASP A 177 16.08 1.73 -9.51
CA ASP A 177 14.90 1.58 -8.66
C ASP A 177 13.72 0.96 -9.42
N VAL A 178 12.97 0.11 -8.72
CA VAL A 178 11.61 -0.30 -9.10
C VAL A 178 10.59 0.20 -8.08
N VAL A 179 9.52 0.81 -8.59
CA VAL A 179 8.46 1.40 -7.76
C VAL A 179 7.16 0.63 -7.96
N TYR A 180 6.78 -0.17 -6.96
CA TYR A 180 5.55 -0.99 -7.00
C TYR A 180 4.41 -0.41 -6.17
N ASN A 181 4.68 0.50 -5.24
CA ASN A 181 3.68 0.95 -4.28
C ASN A 181 2.69 1.96 -4.85
N HIS A 182 3.13 2.75 -5.83
CA HIS A 182 2.40 3.92 -6.32
C HIS A 182 2.76 4.26 -7.77
N THR A 183 1.95 5.12 -8.37
CA THR A 183 2.15 5.74 -9.69
C THR A 183 1.79 7.22 -9.61
N ALA A 184 2.22 8.04 -10.56
CA ALA A 184 1.86 9.45 -10.56
C ALA A 184 0.34 9.65 -10.66
N ALA A 185 -0.17 10.64 -9.95
CA ALA A 185 -1.59 10.98 -9.96
C ALA A 185 -2.14 11.37 -11.35
N ASN A 186 -1.25 11.75 -12.26
CA ASN A 186 -1.56 12.13 -13.63
C ASN A 186 -1.25 11.05 -14.69
N SER A 187 -1.05 9.79 -14.27
CA SER A 187 -0.90 8.66 -15.19
C SER A 187 -2.12 8.51 -16.10
N GLU A 188 -1.92 8.59 -17.41
CA GLU A 188 -3.03 8.48 -18.38
C GLU A 188 -3.72 7.12 -18.32
N TRP A 189 -2.95 6.04 -18.09
CA TRP A 189 -3.47 4.69 -18.00
C TRP A 189 -4.42 4.50 -16.80
N LEU A 190 -4.25 5.26 -15.71
CA LEU A 190 -5.20 5.24 -14.58
C LEU A 190 -6.57 5.79 -14.95
N THR A 191 -6.67 6.65 -15.97
CA THR A 191 -7.98 7.14 -16.42
C THR A 191 -8.80 6.05 -17.11
N GLN A 192 -8.11 5.10 -17.75
CA GLN A 192 -8.68 3.93 -18.42
C GLN A 192 -8.90 2.77 -17.44
N HIS A 193 -8.03 2.67 -16.42
CA HIS A 193 -8.01 1.59 -15.44
C HIS A 193 -8.07 2.10 -13.98
N PRO A 194 -9.15 2.83 -13.59
CA PRO A 194 -9.25 3.39 -12.24
C PRO A 194 -9.33 2.33 -11.14
N GLU A 195 -9.68 1.08 -11.46
CA GLU A 195 -9.68 -0.06 -10.55
C GLU A 195 -8.30 -0.45 -10.00
N CYS A 196 -7.23 0.05 -10.64
CA CYS A 196 -5.84 -0.15 -10.24
C CYS A 196 -5.43 0.69 -9.03
N ALA A 197 -6.26 1.64 -8.61
CA ALA A 197 -6.06 2.42 -7.39
C ALA A 197 -7.09 2.04 -6.33
N TYR A 198 -6.80 2.34 -5.06
CA TYR A 198 -7.82 2.38 -4.03
C TYR A 198 -8.75 3.57 -4.29
N ASN A 199 -9.99 3.31 -4.69
CA ASN A 199 -10.99 4.33 -5.01
C ASN A 199 -12.31 4.06 -4.25
N LEU A 200 -13.28 4.98 -4.34
CA LEU A 200 -14.50 4.85 -3.52
C LEU A 200 -15.49 3.78 -4.01
N ILE A 201 -15.23 3.14 -5.15
CA ILE A 201 -16.01 1.99 -5.65
C ILE A 201 -15.44 0.67 -5.14
N ASN A 202 -14.13 0.45 -5.30
CA ASN A 202 -13.50 -0.80 -4.85
C ASN A 202 -13.08 -0.78 -3.37
N SER A 203 -13.06 0.40 -2.74
CA SER A 203 -12.65 0.63 -1.35
C SER A 203 -13.65 1.56 -0.63
N PRO A 204 -14.92 1.14 -0.50
CA PRO A 204 -16.00 1.98 0.04
C PRO A 204 -15.75 2.44 1.49
N HIS A 205 -14.94 1.71 2.26
CA HIS A 205 -14.51 2.10 3.61
C HIS A 205 -13.74 3.43 3.65
N LEU A 206 -13.24 3.92 2.52
CA LEU A 206 -12.57 5.21 2.39
C LEU A 206 -13.54 6.40 2.21
N LYS A 207 -14.83 6.17 1.97
CA LYS A 207 -15.82 7.26 1.77
C LYS A 207 -15.85 8.28 2.91
N PRO A 208 -15.85 7.89 4.20
CA PRO A 208 -15.81 8.86 5.30
C PRO A 208 -14.52 9.70 5.31
N ALA A 209 -13.38 9.08 4.98
CA ALA A 209 -12.09 9.76 4.90
C ALA A 209 -12.01 10.73 3.73
N TRP A 210 -12.58 10.36 2.58
CA TRP A 210 -12.67 11.23 1.41
C TRP A 210 -13.54 12.46 1.69
N LEU A 211 -14.69 12.28 2.35
CA LEU A 211 -15.55 13.41 2.73
C LEU A 211 -14.83 14.38 3.69
N LEU A 212 -14.07 13.85 4.65
CA LEU A 212 -13.22 14.67 5.51
C LEU A 212 -12.16 15.42 4.68
N ASP A 213 -11.48 14.75 3.75
CA ASP A 213 -10.47 15.37 2.88
C ASP A 213 -11.04 16.54 2.06
N ARG A 214 -12.24 16.35 1.48
CA ARG A 214 -12.96 17.44 0.80
C ARG A 214 -13.32 18.57 1.75
N ALA A 215 -13.81 18.27 2.95
CA ALA A 215 -14.12 19.29 3.95
C ALA A 215 -12.89 20.12 4.34
N LEU A 216 -11.70 19.49 4.45
CA LEU A 216 -10.42 20.16 4.71
C LEU A 216 -9.98 21.06 3.55
N TRP A 217 -10.23 20.66 2.30
CA TRP A 217 -10.00 21.51 1.15
C TRP A 217 -10.89 22.75 1.17
N HIS A 218 -12.19 22.58 1.42
CA HIS A 218 -13.13 23.70 1.55
C HIS A 218 -12.77 24.62 2.72
N PHE A 219 -12.30 24.05 3.84
CA PHE A 219 -11.79 24.80 4.98
C PHE A 219 -10.54 25.61 4.59
N THR A 220 -9.58 24.99 3.91
CA THR A 220 -8.38 25.66 3.36
C THR A 220 -8.76 26.87 2.51
N CYS A 221 -9.69 26.71 1.57
CA CYS A 221 -10.13 27.80 0.69
C CYS A 221 -10.77 28.96 1.47
N LYS A 222 -11.57 28.66 2.50
CA LYS A 222 -12.18 29.68 3.35
C LYS A 222 -11.16 30.42 4.23
N VAL A 223 -10.18 29.70 4.80
CA VAL A 223 -9.10 30.31 5.58
C VAL A 223 -8.22 31.18 4.69
N ALA A 224 -7.81 30.69 3.52
CA ALA A 224 -7.04 31.45 2.54
C ALA A 224 -7.78 32.74 2.09
N GLY A 225 -9.10 32.67 1.97
CA GLY A 225 -9.96 33.81 1.67
C GLY A 225 -10.26 34.73 2.86
N GLY A 226 -9.67 34.49 4.04
CA GLY A 226 -9.84 35.33 5.23
C GLY A 226 -11.17 35.18 5.96
N LYS A 227 -12.02 34.20 5.60
CA LYS A 227 -13.38 34.04 6.16
C LYS A 227 -13.40 33.72 7.66
N TYR A 228 -12.30 33.21 8.20
CA TYR A 228 -12.16 32.86 9.61
C TYR A 228 -11.36 33.87 10.43
N SER A 229 -10.97 35.01 9.85
CA SER A 229 -10.15 36.03 10.53
C SER A 229 -10.86 36.57 11.78
N ASP A 230 -12.17 36.83 11.68
CA ASP A 230 -12.99 37.30 12.81
C ASP A 230 -13.15 36.25 13.93
N LYS A 231 -12.89 34.97 13.61
CA LYS A 231 -12.83 33.86 14.58
C LYS A 231 -11.40 33.61 15.11
N GLY A 232 -10.46 34.52 14.85
CA GLY A 232 -9.07 34.42 15.31
C GLY A 232 -8.20 33.48 14.48
N LEU A 233 -8.60 33.13 13.25
CA LEU A 233 -7.81 32.30 12.35
C LEU A 233 -7.54 33.04 11.02
N PRO A 234 -6.45 33.83 10.95
CA PRO A 234 -5.99 34.45 9.71
C PRO A 234 -5.31 33.42 8.78
N PRO A 235 -5.09 33.76 7.49
CA PRO A 235 -4.33 32.89 6.59
C PRO A 235 -2.90 32.61 7.05
N LEU A 236 -2.25 33.56 7.74
CA LEU A 236 -0.89 33.41 8.25
C LEU A 236 -0.92 32.80 9.66
N ILE A 237 -0.32 31.62 9.83
CA ILE A 237 -0.25 30.91 11.11
C ILE A 237 1.07 31.26 11.78
N GLU A 238 1.02 31.86 12.97
CA GLU A 238 2.22 32.39 13.66
C GLU A 238 2.38 31.88 15.09
N ASN A 239 1.36 31.26 15.67
CA ASN A 239 1.32 30.90 17.09
C ASN A 239 0.34 29.75 17.38
N ASP A 240 0.42 29.23 18.61
CA ASP A 240 -0.43 28.14 19.11
C ASP A 240 -1.90 28.54 19.30
N GLU A 241 -2.20 29.84 19.49
CA GLU A 241 -3.58 30.33 19.54
C GLU A 241 -4.30 30.08 18.22
N HIS A 242 -3.65 30.31 17.07
CA HIS A 242 -4.22 29.99 15.76
C HIS A 242 -4.46 28.48 15.60
N LEU A 243 -3.59 27.62 16.15
CA LEU A 243 -3.80 26.16 16.17
C LEU A 243 -5.03 25.76 17.00
N ASN A 244 -5.22 26.40 18.16
CA ASN A 244 -6.40 26.18 18.98
C ASN A 244 -7.68 26.66 18.29
N CYS A 245 -7.64 27.77 17.54
CA CYS A 245 -8.75 28.22 16.69
C CYS A 245 -9.11 27.18 15.62
N ILE A 246 -8.11 26.56 14.97
CA ILE A 246 -8.35 25.46 14.02
C ILE A 246 -9.10 24.32 14.70
N ARG A 247 -8.62 23.84 15.86
CA ARG A 247 -9.29 22.79 16.64
C ARG A 247 -10.74 23.13 16.96
N LYS A 248 -11.01 24.35 17.42
CA LYS A 248 -12.36 24.81 17.75
C LYS A 248 -13.27 24.79 16.53
N ILE A 249 -12.80 25.29 15.39
CA ILE A 249 -13.56 25.30 14.13
C ILE A 249 -13.89 23.89 13.66
N PHE A 250 -13.00 22.91 13.85
CA PHE A 250 -13.29 21.52 13.51
C PHE A 250 -14.53 20.99 14.27
N TRP A 251 -14.57 21.21 15.59
CA TRP A 251 -15.66 20.73 16.44
C TRP A 251 -16.96 21.51 16.25
N GLU A 252 -16.90 22.81 16.01
CA GLU A 252 -18.09 23.67 15.90
C GLU A 252 -18.67 23.72 14.48
N ASP A 253 -17.82 23.77 13.45
CA ASP A 253 -18.26 24.05 12.08
C ASP A 253 -18.10 22.86 11.13
N ILE A 254 -17.05 22.04 11.27
CA ILE A 254 -16.73 20.99 10.28
C ILE A 254 -17.42 19.67 10.61
N PHE A 255 -17.12 19.06 11.76
CA PHE A 255 -17.63 17.74 12.13
C PHE A 255 -19.15 17.67 12.26
N PRO A 256 -19.84 18.68 12.83
CA PRO A 256 -21.30 18.70 12.86
C PRO A 256 -21.94 18.73 11.47
N LYS A 257 -21.23 19.32 10.48
CA LYS A 257 -21.71 19.39 9.11
C LYS A 257 -21.55 18.06 8.37
N ILE A 258 -20.38 17.43 8.46
CA ILE A 258 -20.08 16.22 7.68
C ILE A 258 -20.61 14.92 8.32
N LYS A 259 -20.94 14.94 9.62
CA LYS A 259 -21.60 13.85 10.35
C LYS A 259 -21.00 12.46 10.08
N LEU A 260 -19.69 12.32 10.26
CA LEU A 260 -18.98 11.08 9.90
C LEU A 260 -19.48 9.83 10.62
N TRP A 261 -20.10 9.98 11.79
CA TRP A 261 -20.64 8.87 12.57
C TRP A 261 -21.80 8.15 11.87
N GLU A 262 -22.54 8.84 10.99
CA GLU A 262 -23.68 8.26 10.28
C GLU A 262 -23.24 7.10 9.36
N PHE A 263 -21.99 7.10 8.89
CA PHE A 263 -21.43 6.00 8.09
C PHE A 263 -21.25 4.68 8.86
N PHE A 264 -21.32 4.74 10.20
CA PHE A 264 -21.09 3.62 11.11
C PHE A 264 -22.33 3.25 11.93
N GLN A 265 -23.46 3.92 11.70
CA GLN A 265 -24.68 3.79 12.49
C GLN A 265 -25.81 3.13 11.71
N VAL A 266 -26.80 2.66 12.46
CA VAL A 266 -28.03 2.03 11.98
C VAL A 266 -29.16 3.06 11.98
N ASP A 267 -30.01 3.06 10.96
CA ASP A 267 -31.32 3.73 11.04
C ASP A 267 -32.21 3.00 12.06
N VAL A 268 -32.32 3.58 13.26
CA VAL A 268 -33.08 3.03 14.38
C VAL A 268 -34.54 2.79 14.01
N ASN A 269 -35.18 3.74 13.31
CA ASN A 269 -36.61 3.64 12.99
C ASN A 269 -36.86 2.51 12.01
N LYS A 270 -36.02 2.41 10.98
CA LYS A 270 -36.09 1.33 10.00
C LYS A 270 -35.84 -0.03 10.63
N ALA A 271 -34.83 -0.13 11.51
CA ALA A 271 -34.51 -1.37 12.21
C ALA A 271 -35.67 -1.82 13.12
N VAL A 272 -36.23 -0.91 13.92
CA VAL A 272 -37.36 -1.19 14.82
C VAL A 272 -38.61 -1.59 14.02
N GLN A 273 -38.88 -0.95 12.89
CA GLN A 273 -40.00 -1.30 12.03
C GLN A 273 -39.84 -2.71 11.43
N GLN A 274 -38.63 -3.06 10.99
CA GLN A 274 -38.32 -4.40 10.50
C GLN A 274 -38.50 -5.44 11.61
N PHE A 275 -37.97 -5.17 12.80
CA PHE A 275 -38.11 -6.03 13.97
C PHE A 275 -39.58 -6.27 14.35
N LYS A 276 -40.38 -5.20 14.46
CA LYS A 276 -41.83 -5.26 14.75
C LYS A 276 -42.58 -6.11 13.73
N THR A 277 -42.25 -5.96 12.45
CA THR A 277 -42.85 -6.73 11.36
C THR A 277 -42.55 -8.23 11.51
N LEU A 278 -41.32 -8.60 11.88
CA LEU A 278 -40.91 -9.99 12.05
C LEU A 278 -41.52 -10.64 13.30
N LEU A 279 -41.66 -9.89 14.40
CA LEU A 279 -42.37 -10.34 15.60
C LEU A 279 -43.85 -10.63 15.31
N THR A 280 -44.52 -9.74 14.57
CA THR A 280 -45.95 -9.87 14.26
C THR A 280 -46.24 -11.04 13.31
N LYS A 281 -45.31 -11.37 12.40
CA LYS A 281 -45.46 -12.47 11.44
C LYS A 281 -45.19 -13.86 12.03
N GLY A 282 -44.72 -13.96 13.27
CA GLY A 282 -44.40 -15.25 13.91
C GLY A 282 -43.24 -15.99 13.24
N SER A 283 -42.10 -15.31 13.06
CA SER A 283 -40.93 -15.90 12.41
C SER A 283 -40.41 -17.14 13.18
N SER A 284 -40.14 -18.23 12.45
CA SER A 284 -39.55 -19.45 13.00
C SER A 284 -38.22 -19.14 13.67
N LYS A 285 -38.07 -19.50 14.96
CA LYS A 285 -36.84 -19.31 15.72
C LYS A 285 -35.68 -20.06 15.06
N ILE A 286 -34.81 -19.34 14.35
CA ILE A 286 -33.54 -19.88 13.89
C ILE A 286 -32.63 -19.98 15.12
N LYS A 287 -32.04 -21.15 15.36
CA LYS A 287 -31.05 -21.33 16.42
C LYS A 287 -29.85 -20.42 16.12
N THR A 288 -29.68 -19.37 16.90
CA THR A 288 -28.43 -18.59 16.94
C THR A 288 -27.49 -19.19 17.98
N ASP A 289 -26.19 -18.92 17.83
CA ASP A 289 -25.21 -19.25 18.88
C ASP A 289 -25.59 -18.52 20.18
N PRO A 290 -25.75 -19.23 21.32
CA PRO A 290 -26.08 -18.60 22.60
C PRO A 290 -25.06 -17.55 23.08
N ASN A 291 -23.84 -17.55 22.54
CA ASN A 291 -22.81 -16.55 22.84
C ASN A 291 -22.82 -15.35 21.88
N GLN A 292 -23.69 -15.32 20.87
CA GLN A 292 -23.74 -14.23 19.89
C GLN A 292 -24.52 -13.04 20.44
N HIS A 293 -23.82 -11.92 20.66
CA HIS A 293 -24.43 -10.66 21.12
C HIS A 293 -24.89 -9.79 19.95
N LEU A 294 -25.91 -8.96 20.20
CA LEU A 294 -26.37 -7.96 19.24
C LEU A 294 -25.27 -6.93 18.97
N ALA A 295 -24.89 -6.77 17.70
CA ALA A 295 -23.87 -5.84 17.26
C ALA A 295 -24.25 -5.19 15.93
N ILE A 296 -23.69 -3.99 15.68
CA ILE A 296 -23.83 -3.29 14.40
C ILE A 296 -22.99 -4.01 13.34
N ILE A 297 -23.64 -4.33 12.22
CA ILE A 297 -23.02 -4.88 11.01
C ILE A 297 -22.76 -3.70 10.07
N GLN A 298 -21.49 -3.45 9.76
CA GLN A 298 -21.07 -2.36 8.88
C GLN A 298 -21.72 -2.48 7.50
N ASP A 299 -22.25 -1.36 6.96
CA ASP A 299 -22.70 -1.32 5.57
C ASP A 299 -21.50 -1.50 4.64
N PRO A 300 -21.47 -2.52 3.77
CA PRO A 300 -20.36 -2.73 2.85
C PRO A 300 -20.17 -1.53 1.92
N GLU A 301 -21.25 -0.80 1.61
CA GLU A 301 -21.21 0.39 0.76
C GLU A 301 -20.91 1.69 1.52
N PHE A 302 -20.78 1.65 2.85
CA PHE A 302 -20.57 2.83 3.70
C PHE A 302 -21.54 3.98 3.32
N ARG A 303 -22.84 3.70 3.35
CA ARG A 303 -23.89 4.73 3.24
C ARG A 303 -24.22 5.26 4.63
N ARG A 304 -24.68 6.51 4.69
CA ARG A 304 -25.22 7.11 5.92
C ARG A 304 -26.39 6.28 6.45
N LEU A 305 -26.33 5.97 7.73
CA LEU A 305 -27.28 5.12 8.47
C LEU A 305 -27.54 3.76 7.79
N GLY A 306 -26.58 3.31 6.98
CA GLY A 306 -26.70 2.09 6.17
C GLY A 306 -26.39 0.81 6.94
N CYS A 307 -25.77 0.91 8.12
CA CYS A 307 -25.42 -0.27 8.91
C CYS A 307 -26.68 -1.00 9.36
N THR A 308 -26.55 -2.29 9.64
CA THR A 308 -27.69 -3.15 9.98
C THR A 308 -27.45 -3.91 11.28
N ILE A 309 -28.48 -4.62 11.73
CA ILE A 309 -28.46 -5.51 12.90
C ILE A 309 -28.94 -6.88 12.44
N ASP A 310 -28.34 -7.96 12.97
CA ASP A 310 -28.86 -9.31 12.76
C ASP A 310 -30.22 -9.47 13.45
N MET A 311 -31.28 -9.54 12.65
CA MET A 311 -32.64 -9.66 13.15
C MET A 311 -32.90 -11.00 13.83
N ASN A 312 -32.17 -12.07 13.52
CA ASN A 312 -32.33 -13.36 14.21
C ASN A 312 -31.83 -13.25 15.65
N VAL A 313 -30.67 -12.61 15.84
CA VAL A 313 -30.13 -12.32 17.17
C VAL A 313 -31.07 -11.40 17.93
N ALA A 314 -31.61 -10.36 17.28
CA ALA A 314 -32.59 -9.47 17.89
C ALA A 314 -33.84 -10.22 18.39
N LEU A 315 -34.44 -11.08 17.55
CA LEU A 315 -35.65 -11.85 17.88
C LEU A 315 -35.41 -12.89 18.99
N ASN A 316 -34.19 -13.44 19.07
CA ASN A 316 -33.82 -14.36 20.15
C ASN A 316 -33.47 -13.64 21.45
N THR A 317 -33.06 -12.37 21.38
CA THR A 317 -32.69 -11.56 22.56
C THR A 317 -33.91 -10.88 23.18
N PHE A 318 -34.78 -10.30 22.35
CA PHE A 318 -35.93 -9.51 22.79
C PHE A 318 -37.22 -10.29 22.51
N ILE A 319 -37.70 -11.01 23.53
CA ILE A 319 -38.87 -11.87 23.43
C ILE A 319 -40.04 -11.20 24.14
N PRO A 320 -41.16 -10.93 23.45
CA PRO A 320 -42.33 -10.35 24.09
C PRO A 320 -42.97 -11.36 25.07
N HIS A 321 -43.40 -10.88 26.23
CA HIS A 321 -44.00 -11.73 27.27
C HIS A 321 -45.38 -12.28 26.88
N SER A 322 -46.00 -11.73 25.84
CA SER A 322 -47.25 -12.21 25.23
C SER A 322 -47.33 -11.77 23.77
N ASN A 323 -48.24 -12.35 22.99
CA ASN A 323 -48.47 -11.93 21.59
C ASN A 323 -49.41 -10.71 21.48
N GLY A 324 -49.70 -10.03 22.60
CA GLY A 324 -50.54 -8.84 22.62
C GLY A 324 -49.82 -7.62 22.01
N PRO A 325 -50.55 -6.67 21.39
CA PRO A 325 -49.96 -5.47 20.81
C PRO A 325 -49.08 -4.67 21.78
N ALA A 326 -49.48 -4.58 23.05
CA ALA A 326 -48.72 -3.87 24.09
C ALA A 326 -47.36 -4.53 24.40
N ALA A 327 -47.33 -5.86 24.48
CA ALA A 327 -46.11 -6.62 24.74
C ALA A 327 -45.13 -6.56 23.57
N ILE A 328 -45.64 -6.55 22.34
CA ILE A 328 -44.82 -6.33 21.13
C ILE A 328 -44.24 -4.91 21.12
N GLU A 329 -45.03 -3.91 21.50
CA GLU A 329 -44.57 -2.51 21.54
C GLU A 329 -43.49 -2.29 22.61
N GLU A 330 -43.67 -2.85 23.81
CA GLU A 330 -42.67 -2.82 24.87
C GLU A 330 -41.34 -3.46 24.42
N CYS A 331 -41.43 -4.62 23.77
CA CYS A 331 -40.28 -5.31 23.21
C CYS A 331 -39.57 -4.47 22.13
N CYS A 332 -40.33 -3.79 21.27
CA CYS A 332 -39.78 -2.86 20.27
C CYS A 332 -39.07 -1.66 20.91
N ASN A 333 -39.56 -1.16 22.05
CA ASN A 333 -38.91 -0.08 22.80
C ASN A 333 -37.58 -0.54 23.43
N TRP A 334 -37.51 -1.76 23.96
CA TRP A 334 -36.24 -2.32 24.45
C TRP A 334 -35.23 -2.50 23.32
N PHE A 335 -35.67 -3.04 22.17
CA PHE A 335 -34.82 -3.16 21.00
C PHE A 335 -34.33 -1.79 20.50
N ARG A 336 -35.23 -0.81 20.38
CA ARG A 336 -34.90 0.58 20.03
C ARG A 336 -33.79 1.12 20.93
N LYS A 337 -33.99 1.05 22.25
CA LYS A 337 -33.02 1.55 23.23
C LYS A 337 -31.65 0.89 23.04
N ARG A 338 -31.62 -0.43 22.80
CA ARG A 338 -30.35 -1.13 22.56
C ARG A 338 -29.66 -0.68 21.27
N VAL A 339 -30.41 -0.45 20.18
CA VAL A 339 -29.83 0.05 18.93
C VAL A 339 -29.33 1.50 19.09
N GLU A 340 -30.04 2.33 19.86
CA GLU A 340 -29.59 3.68 20.22
C GLU A 340 -28.28 3.64 21.02
N GLU A 341 -28.17 2.76 22.02
CA GLU A 341 -26.92 2.55 22.78
C GLU A 341 -25.75 2.12 21.87
N LEU A 342 -25.99 1.19 20.93
CA LEU A 342 -24.98 0.75 19.96
C LEU A 342 -24.57 1.89 19.01
N ASN A 343 -25.53 2.72 18.57
CA ASN A 343 -25.24 3.90 17.77
C ASN A 343 -24.41 4.92 18.57
N ASP A 344 -24.68 5.11 19.86
CA ASP A 344 -23.90 5.99 20.74
C ASP A 344 -22.47 5.46 20.95
N GLU A 345 -22.29 4.13 21.04
CA GLU A 345 -20.95 3.51 21.05
C GLU A 345 -20.18 3.84 19.77
N LYS A 346 -20.83 3.75 18.60
CA LYS A 346 -20.22 4.12 17.31
C LYS A 346 -19.93 5.61 17.21
N PHE A 347 -20.82 6.46 17.72
CA PHE A 347 -20.59 7.90 17.79
C PHE A 347 -19.33 8.23 18.61
N ARG A 348 -19.19 7.63 19.81
CA ARG A 348 -17.98 7.79 20.65
C ARG A 348 -16.71 7.30 19.95
N GLN A 349 -16.79 6.16 19.26
CA GLN A 349 -15.67 5.63 18.48
C GLN A 349 -15.26 6.59 17.35
N THR A 350 -16.23 7.14 16.61
CA THR A 350 -15.95 8.13 15.56
C THR A 350 -15.35 9.41 16.12
N ASN A 351 -15.83 9.90 17.28
CA ASN A 351 -15.24 11.07 17.95
C ASN A 351 -13.77 10.85 18.29
N TYR A 352 -13.38 9.64 18.73
CA TYR A 352 -11.98 9.30 18.95
C TYR A 352 -11.16 9.40 17.65
N HIS A 353 -11.68 8.92 16.52
CA HIS A 353 -11.01 9.04 15.23
C HIS A 353 -10.90 10.50 14.76
N GLN A 354 -11.95 11.29 14.99
CA GLN A 354 -11.98 12.72 14.69
C GLN A 354 -10.97 13.53 15.51
N GLU A 355 -10.81 13.20 16.79
CA GLU A 355 -9.79 13.81 17.65
C GLU A 355 -8.38 13.48 17.16
N GLN A 356 -8.11 12.24 16.76
CA GLN A 356 -6.83 11.88 16.13
C GLN A 356 -6.60 12.63 14.81
N ALA A 357 -7.65 12.77 13.98
CA ALA A 357 -7.57 13.55 12.75
C ALA A 357 -7.19 15.02 13.00
N ILE A 358 -7.76 15.65 14.04
CA ILE A 358 -7.35 17.01 14.44
C ILE A 358 -5.88 17.01 14.87
N ASN A 359 -5.46 16.08 15.73
CA ASN A 359 -4.09 16.03 16.23
C ASN A 359 -3.07 15.93 15.08
N CYS A 360 -3.32 15.06 14.11
CA CYS A 360 -2.46 14.93 12.94
C CYS A 360 -2.47 16.20 12.08
N VAL A 361 -3.64 16.80 11.82
CA VAL A 361 -3.72 18.07 11.07
C VAL A 361 -2.92 19.18 11.77
N LEU A 362 -3.08 19.34 13.08
CA LEU A 362 -2.35 20.37 13.83
C LEU A 362 -0.85 20.10 13.87
N ALA A 363 -0.43 18.83 14.00
CA ALA A 363 0.97 18.45 13.93
C ALA A 363 1.58 18.81 12.57
N THR A 364 0.88 18.53 11.46
CA THR A 364 1.30 18.93 10.12
C THR A 364 1.40 20.44 9.99
N VAL A 365 0.38 21.20 10.41
CA VAL A 365 0.38 22.66 10.32
C VAL A 365 1.51 23.25 11.16
N SER A 366 1.70 22.74 12.38
CA SER A 366 2.78 23.16 13.26
C SER A 366 4.14 22.90 12.62
N TYR A 367 4.38 21.71 12.08
CA TYR A 367 5.62 21.38 11.37
C TYR A 367 5.83 22.28 10.15
N GLU A 368 4.85 22.41 9.27
CA GLU A 368 5.01 23.10 7.99
C GLU A 368 5.12 24.62 8.11
N ARG A 369 4.60 25.21 9.19
CA ARG A 369 4.49 26.68 9.35
C ARG A 369 5.27 27.23 10.54
N LEU A 370 5.25 26.54 11.68
CA LEU A 370 5.77 27.07 12.95
C LEU A 370 7.13 26.50 13.31
N ALA A 371 7.36 25.19 13.13
CA ALA A 371 8.59 24.53 13.55
C ALA A 371 9.82 25.08 12.82
N ASP A 372 10.92 25.32 13.54
CA ASP A 372 12.14 25.89 12.97
C ASP A 372 12.84 25.00 11.95
N HIS A 373 12.73 23.68 12.14
CA HIS A 373 13.23 22.66 11.22
C HIS A 373 12.22 22.32 10.11
N GLY A 374 11.08 23.02 10.06
CA GLY A 374 10.05 22.83 9.04
C GLY A 374 10.28 23.67 7.78
N PRO A 375 9.51 23.43 6.71
CA PRO A 375 9.64 24.12 5.43
C PRO A 375 9.20 25.60 5.43
N LYS A 376 8.57 26.09 6.51
CA LYS A 376 8.08 27.47 6.66
C LYS A 376 7.26 27.96 5.43
N LEU A 377 6.22 27.21 5.06
CA LEU A 377 5.43 27.46 3.84
C LEU A 377 4.62 28.78 3.81
N GLY A 378 4.68 29.60 4.87
CA GLY A 378 4.06 30.93 4.92
C GLY A 378 2.55 30.89 5.16
N ALA A 379 1.78 31.70 4.43
CA ALA A 379 0.32 31.78 4.57
C ALA A 379 -0.40 30.61 3.90
N ILE A 380 -1.56 30.21 4.44
CA ILE A 380 -2.45 29.21 3.85
C ILE A 380 -3.02 29.78 2.55
N THR A 381 -2.80 29.06 1.46
CA THR A 381 -3.27 29.41 0.11
C THR A 381 -3.74 28.15 -0.61
N ARG A 382 -4.34 28.30 -1.80
CA ARG A 382 -4.65 27.13 -2.65
C ARG A 382 -3.39 26.37 -3.10
N LYS A 383 -2.26 27.06 -3.25
CA LYS A 383 -0.97 26.46 -3.62
C LYS A 383 -0.30 25.76 -2.44
N TYR A 384 -0.39 26.36 -1.25
CA TYR A 384 0.12 25.83 0.01
C TYR A 384 -1.07 25.65 0.97
N PRO A 385 -1.85 24.56 0.79
CA PRO A 385 -3.05 24.30 1.56
C PRO A 385 -2.75 24.11 3.05
N LEU A 386 -3.81 24.03 3.87
CA LEU A 386 -3.65 23.77 5.30
C LEU A 386 -2.93 22.43 5.55
N VAL A 387 -3.29 21.42 4.78
CA VAL A 387 -2.68 20.08 4.77
C VAL A 387 -2.75 19.51 3.35
N THR A 388 -1.88 18.54 3.05
CA THR A 388 -1.91 17.78 1.80
C THR A 388 -3.23 17.03 1.66
N GLY A 389 -3.87 17.09 0.48
CA GLY A 389 -5.01 16.25 0.16
C GLY A 389 -4.62 14.78 0.15
N TYR A 390 -5.53 13.88 0.51
CA TYR A 390 -5.30 12.43 0.55
C TYR A 390 -5.88 11.70 -0.65
N PHE A 391 -6.71 12.37 -1.45
CA PHE A 391 -7.34 11.77 -2.62
C PHE A 391 -7.20 12.67 -3.84
N THR A 392 -7.18 12.05 -5.02
CA THR A 392 -7.32 12.79 -6.28
C THR A 392 -8.70 13.43 -6.38
N TYR A 393 -8.73 14.64 -6.95
CA TYR A 393 -9.97 15.32 -7.32
C TYR A 393 -9.74 16.09 -8.62
N SER A 394 -10.17 15.52 -9.74
CA SER A 394 -9.97 16.06 -11.10
C SER A 394 -11.22 16.76 -11.68
N PHE A 395 -12.25 16.97 -10.87
CA PHE A 395 -13.51 17.58 -11.30
C PHE A 395 -13.54 19.08 -11.01
N LYS A 396 -14.52 19.77 -11.59
CA LYS A 396 -14.82 21.16 -11.23
C LYS A 396 -15.16 21.21 -9.74
N GLU A 397 -14.57 22.17 -9.02
CA GLU A 397 -14.90 22.44 -7.62
C GLU A 397 -16.38 22.78 -7.49
N LEU A 398 -17.08 22.05 -6.62
CA LEU A 398 -18.50 22.23 -6.30
C LEU A 398 -18.65 22.49 -4.80
N THR A 399 -19.87 22.75 -4.32
CA THR A 399 -20.09 22.78 -2.87
C THR A 399 -19.85 21.41 -2.25
N LEU A 400 -19.48 21.37 -0.97
CA LEU A 400 -19.24 20.10 -0.26
C LEU A 400 -20.44 19.15 -0.35
N ASP A 401 -21.67 19.67 -0.32
CA ASP A 401 -22.89 18.87 -0.35
C ASP A 401 -23.12 18.26 -1.75
N GLU A 402 -22.76 18.98 -2.82
CA GLU A 402 -22.78 18.44 -4.19
C GLU A 402 -21.65 17.43 -4.42
N GLU A 403 -20.47 17.67 -3.86
CA GLU A 403 -19.33 16.75 -3.91
C GLU A 403 -19.66 15.44 -3.18
N GLU A 404 -20.32 15.51 -2.02
CA GLU A 404 -20.74 14.32 -1.27
C GLU A 404 -21.61 13.38 -2.14
N VAL A 405 -22.52 13.92 -2.95
CA VAL A 405 -23.32 13.10 -3.87
C VAL A 405 -22.44 12.36 -4.91
N MET A 406 -21.30 12.94 -5.32
CA MET A 406 -20.39 12.34 -6.29
C MET A 406 -19.76 11.04 -5.80
N MET A 407 -19.59 10.86 -4.48
CA MET A 407 -19.00 9.62 -3.92
C MET A 407 -19.89 8.39 -4.12
N HIS A 408 -21.16 8.61 -4.49
CA HIS A 408 -22.13 7.57 -4.81
C HIS A 408 -22.36 7.40 -6.32
N GLN A 409 -21.64 8.15 -7.17
CA GLN A 409 -21.76 8.10 -8.63
C GLN A 409 -20.57 7.31 -9.20
N PRO A 410 -20.75 6.07 -9.70
CA PRO A 410 -19.61 5.22 -10.09
C PRO A 410 -18.66 5.81 -11.13
N ASN A 411 -19.19 6.59 -12.07
CA ASN A 411 -18.41 7.30 -13.09
C ASN A 411 -17.55 8.46 -12.54
N LYS A 412 -17.69 8.80 -11.25
CA LYS A 412 -16.88 9.82 -10.57
C LYS A 412 -16.10 9.22 -9.40
N ALA A 413 -16.78 8.41 -8.58
CA ALA A 413 -16.24 7.74 -7.41
C ALA A 413 -15.00 6.86 -7.71
N SER A 414 -14.92 6.29 -8.92
CA SER A 414 -13.74 5.54 -9.38
C SER A 414 -12.49 6.40 -9.54
N TYR A 415 -12.64 7.72 -9.74
CA TYR A 415 -11.55 8.68 -9.95
C TYR A 415 -11.15 9.44 -8.67
N PHE A 416 -11.74 9.08 -7.53
CA PHE A 416 -11.32 9.54 -6.21
C PHE A 416 -10.36 8.53 -5.61
N MET A 417 -9.12 8.59 -6.07
CA MET A 417 -8.07 7.62 -5.81
C MET A 417 -7.24 8.07 -4.61
N ALA A 418 -7.00 7.15 -3.67
CA ALA A 418 -6.20 7.42 -2.50
C ALA A 418 -4.73 7.60 -2.88
N TYR A 419 -4.10 8.63 -2.33
CA TYR A 419 -2.66 8.82 -2.42
C TYR A 419 -1.91 7.86 -1.50
N ASN A 420 -0.67 7.56 -1.86
CA ASN A 420 0.24 6.77 -1.06
C ASN A 420 1.05 7.65 -0.10
N GLY A 421 1.84 7.02 0.76
CA GLY A 421 2.69 7.68 1.73
C GLY A 421 3.30 6.66 2.67
N TRP A 422 3.66 7.12 3.86
CA TRP A 422 4.09 6.26 4.95
C TRP A 422 3.44 6.69 6.27
N VAL A 423 3.39 5.76 7.22
CA VAL A 423 2.78 5.97 8.54
C VAL A 423 3.84 5.68 9.59
N MET A 424 4.03 6.59 10.53
CA MET A 424 5.05 6.46 11.58
C MET A 424 4.72 5.27 12.50
N GLY A 425 5.62 4.29 12.57
CA GLY A 425 5.49 3.14 13.48
C GLY A 425 4.35 2.18 13.14
N ASP A 426 3.87 2.17 11.89
CA ASP A 426 2.86 1.22 11.44
C ASP A 426 3.46 -0.17 11.19
N ASP A 427 2.61 -1.19 11.19
CA ASP A 427 3.00 -2.56 10.84
C ASP A 427 3.27 -2.65 9.33
N PRO A 428 4.51 -2.89 8.88
CA PRO A 428 4.86 -2.94 7.46
C PRO A 428 4.20 -4.13 6.74
N LEU A 429 3.75 -5.15 7.46
CA LEU A 429 3.02 -6.28 6.87
C LEU A 429 1.55 -5.95 6.60
N ARG A 430 1.05 -4.84 7.13
CA ARG A 430 -0.33 -4.39 6.94
C ARG A 430 -0.38 -3.26 5.91
N ASN A 431 -1.23 -3.43 4.92
CA ASN A 431 -1.54 -2.35 3.99
C ASN A 431 -2.55 -1.37 4.62
N PHE A 432 -2.10 -0.15 4.94
CA PHE A 432 -2.92 0.88 5.57
C PHE A 432 -4.11 1.39 4.74
N ALA A 433 -4.22 1.02 3.45
CA ALA A 433 -5.38 1.34 2.62
C ALA A 433 -6.47 0.26 2.61
N GLU A 434 -6.18 -0.93 3.13
CA GLU A 434 -7.14 -2.03 3.21
C GLU A 434 -8.21 -1.82 4.31
N PRO A 435 -9.38 -2.48 4.21
CA PRO A 435 -10.38 -2.47 5.27
C PRO A 435 -9.80 -2.84 6.64
N GLY A 436 -10.28 -2.17 7.69
CA GLY A 436 -9.79 -2.35 9.07
C GLY A 436 -8.69 -1.37 9.47
N SER A 437 -8.08 -0.67 8.51
CA SER A 437 -7.25 0.50 8.78
C SER A 437 -8.08 1.78 8.90
N ASN A 438 -7.68 2.69 9.78
CA ASN A 438 -8.28 4.00 9.95
C ASN A 438 -7.34 5.15 9.55
N VAL A 439 -6.19 4.86 8.96
CA VAL A 439 -5.12 5.83 8.67
C VAL A 439 -5.61 7.03 7.87
N TYR A 440 -6.38 6.80 6.80
CA TYR A 440 -6.94 7.88 5.98
C TYR A 440 -7.98 8.72 6.75
N LEU A 441 -8.84 8.07 7.54
CA LEU A 441 -9.88 8.75 8.32
C LEU A 441 -9.27 9.58 9.46
N ARG A 442 -8.23 9.07 10.10
CA ARG A 442 -7.52 9.70 11.21
C ARG A 442 -6.40 10.63 10.79
N ARG A 443 -6.18 10.80 9.48
CA ARG A 443 -5.13 11.68 8.94
C ARG A 443 -3.71 11.31 9.40
N GLU A 444 -3.47 10.02 9.65
CA GLU A 444 -2.18 9.51 10.15
C GLU A 444 -1.12 9.34 9.04
N LEU A 445 -1.49 9.53 7.78
CA LEU A 445 -0.61 9.33 6.63
C LEU A 445 0.29 10.56 6.38
N ILE A 446 1.60 10.35 6.36
CA ILE A 446 2.53 11.30 5.74
C ILE A 446 2.44 11.10 4.23
N CYS A 447 1.54 11.88 3.62
CA CYS A 447 1.03 11.66 2.28
C CYS A 447 1.96 12.24 1.19
N TRP A 448 2.19 11.46 0.14
CA TRP A 448 2.79 11.92 -1.11
C TRP A 448 1.69 12.34 -2.07
N GLY A 449 1.29 13.63 -2.00
CA GLY A 449 0.15 14.18 -2.76
C GLY A 449 0.30 14.18 -4.29
N ASP A 450 1.40 13.65 -4.82
CA ASP A 450 1.64 13.47 -6.25
C ASP A 450 1.49 12.01 -6.71
N SER A 451 1.27 11.07 -5.79
CA SER A 451 1.45 9.63 -6.03
C SER A 451 0.25 8.84 -5.54
N VAL A 452 -0.48 8.21 -6.48
CA VAL A 452 -1.65 7.36 -6.22
C VAL A 452 -1.20 5.97 -5.80
N LYS A 453 -1.80 5.43 -4.73
CA LYS A 453 -1.51 4.08 -4.22
C LYS A 453 -2.13 3.01 -5.12
N LEU A 454 -1.31 2.02 -5.48
CA LEU A 454 -1.70 0.92 -6.35
C LEU A 454 -2.37 -0.23 -5.57
N ARG A 455 -3.49 -0.75 -6.10
CA ARG A 455 -4.33 -1.78 -5.49
C ARG A 455 -4.21 -3.11 -6.24
N TYR A 456 -3.22 -3.90 -5.87
CA TYR A 456 -2.98 -5.23 -6.48
C TYR A 456 -4.03 -6.28 -6.10
N GLY A 457 -4.61 -6.18 -4.90
CA GLY A 457 -5.38 -7.28 -4.31
C GLY A 457 -4.47 -8.42 -3.81
N ASN A 458 -5.06 -9.60 -3.63
CA ASN A 458 -4.36 -10.79 -3.13
C ASN A 458 -3.72 -11.61 -4.25
N LYS A 459 -4.25 -11.50 -5.48
CA LYS A 459 -3.83 -12.29 -6.64
C LYS A 459 -4.02 -11.52 -7.95
N PRO A 460 -3.38 -11.96 -9.06
CA PRO A 460 -3.48 -11.27 -10.35
C PRO A 460 -4.91 -11.00 -10.83
N GLU A 461 -5.86 -11.88 -10.54
CA GLU A 461 -7.25 -11.74 -10.98
C GLU A 461 -7.99 -10.59 -10.31
N ASP A 462 -7.52 -10.11 -9.15
CA ASP A 462 -8.17 -9.01 -8.43
C ASP A 462 -7.93 -7.65 -9.10
N CYS A 463 -6.86 -7.52 -9.90
CA CYS A 463 -6.57 -6.35 -10.74
C CYS A 463 -5.66 -6.71 -11.94
N PRO A 464 -6.18 -7.42 -12.96
CA PRO A 464 -5.35 -8.03 -14.01
C PRO A 464 -4.46 -7.05 -14.78
N TYR A 465 -4.98 -5.86 -15.07
CA TYR A 465 -4.23 -4.82 -15.78
C TYR A 465 -3.00 -4.38 -14.99
N LEU A 466 -3.17 -4.04 -13.71
CA LEU A 466 -2.08 -3.57 -12.86
C LEU A 466 -0.96 -4.61 -12.76
N TRP A 467 -1.31 -5.87 -12.53
CA TRP A 467 -0.35 -6.97 -12.46
C TRP A 467 0.41 -7.13 -13.79
N ALA A 468 -0.29 -7.11 -14.92
CA ALA A 468 0.33 -7.22 -16.23
C ALA A 468 1.26 -6.02 -16.55
N HIS A 469 0.82 -4.80 -16.23
CA HIS A 469 1.58 -3.56 -16.43
C HIS A 469 2.87 -3.56 -15.60
N MET A 470 2.77 -3.92 -14.32
CA MET A 470 3.91 -3.93 -13.40
C MET A 470 4.86 -5.08 -13.66
N LYS A 471 4.34 -6.23 -14.10
CA LYS A 471 5.17 -7.33 -14.61
C LYS A 471 5.95 -6.88 -15.84
N LYS A 472 5.30 -6.19 -16.79
CA LYS A 472 5.97 -5.70 -18.00
C LYS A 472 7.05 -4.67 -17.68
N TYR A 473 6.76 -3.74 -16.78
CA TYR A 473 7.73 -2.79 -16.24
C TYR A 473 8.96 -3.50 -15.65
N THR A 474 8.70 -4.52 -14.83
CA THR A 474 9.76 -5.30 -14.17
C THR A 474 10.61 -6.08 -15.18
N GLU A 475 9.99 -6.72 -16.17
CA GLU A 475 10.69 -7.44 -17.24
C GLU A 475 11.55 -6.51 -18.10
N ILE A 476 11.05 -5.31 -18.45
CA ILE A 476 11.82 -4.30 -19.18
C ILE A 476 13.03 -3.89 -18.34
N THR A 477 12.83 -3.62 -17.05
CA THR A 477 13.92 -3.21 -16.15
C THR A 477 14.99 -4.30 -16.04
N ALA A 478 14.60 -5.54 -15.78
CA ALA A 478 15.52 -6.67 -15.67
C ALA A 478 16.26 -6.99 -16.99
N LYS A 479 15.61 -6.70 -18.14
CA LYS A 479 16.24 -6.86 -19.45
C LYS A 479 17.44 -5.92 -19.61
N TYR A 480 17.28 -4.64 -19.26
CA TYR A 480 18.29 -3.61 -19.53
C TYR A 480 19.26 -3.35 -18.39
N PHE A 481 18.89 -3.66 -17.14
CA PHE A 481 19.72 -3.45 -15.96
C PHE A 481 20.15 -4.77 -15.32
N HIS A 482 21.25 -4.75 -14.59
CA HIS A 482 21.85 -5.92 -13.95
C HIS A 482 21.21 -6.28 -12.61
N GLY A 483 20.38 -5.39 -12.09
CA GLY A 483 19.76 -5.49 -10.78
C GLY A 483 18.75 -4.39 -10.56
N VAL A 484 18.08 -4.46 -9.42
CA VAL A 484 17.06 -3.51 -9.00
C VAL A 484 17.26 -3.06 -7.56
N ARG A 485 16.85 -1.83 -7.26
CA ARG A 485 16.61 -1.37 -5.89
C ARG A 485 15.10 -1.34 -5.64
N LEU A 486 14.64 -2.02 -4.59
CA LEU A 486 13.24 -1.99 -4.18
C LEU A 486 12.99 -0.71 -3.36
N ASP A 487 12.32 0.26 -3.96
CA ASP A 487 11.91 1.49 -3.29
C ASP A 487 10.83 1.20 -2.24
N ASN A 488 11.04 1.71 -1.02
CA ASN A 488 10.12 1.53 0.10
C ASN A 488 9.59 0.08 0.21
N CYS A 489 10.53 -0.88 0.26
CA CYS A 489 10.24 -2.31 0.15
C CYS A 489 9.30 -2.82 1.24
N HIS A 490 9.46 -2.29 2.47
CA HIS A 490 8.62 -2.62 3.61
C HIS A 490 7.15 -2.20 3.43
N SER A 491 6.84 -1.30 2.51
CA SER A 491 5.46 -0.92 2.18
C SER A 491 4.88 -1.67 0.98
N THR A 492 5.69 -2.50 0.30
CA THR A 492 5.25 -3.34 -0.82
C THR A 492 4.71 -4.66 -0.31
N PRO A 493 3.47 -5.06 -0.67
CA PRO A 493 2.96 -6.37 -0.30
C PRO A 493 3.91 -7.49 -0.75
N LEU A 494 4.28 -8.37 0.18
CA LEU A 494 5.29 -9.41 -0.05
C LEU A 494 4.96 -10.28 -1.26
N HIS A 495 3.70 -10.69 -1.43
CA HIS A 495 3.29 -11.52 -2.57
C HIS A 495 3.45 -10.80 -3.91
N VAL A 496 3.27 -9.47 -3.95
CA VAL A 496 3.51 -8.67 -5.15
C VAL A 496 5.01 -8.64 -5.46
N ALA A 497 5.85 -8.30 -4.48
CA ALA A 497 7.29 -8.24 -4.67
C ALA A 497 7.88 -9.61 -5.07
N GLU A 498 7.39 -10.71 -4.47
CA GLU A 498 7.81 -12.08 -4.80
C GLU A 498 7.55 -12.42 -6.27
N GLU A 499 6.37 -12.08 -6.78
CA GLU A 499 5.98 -12.33 -8.19
C GLU A 499 6.76 -11.44 -9.16
N MET A 500 6.93 -10.14 -8.84
CA MET A 500 7.68 -9.23 -9.69
C MET A 500 9.16 -9.64 -9.76
N LEU A 501 9.78 -10.00 -8.63
CA LEU A 501 11.15 -10.49 -8.62
C LEU A 501 11.29 -11.86 -9.29
N ALA A 502 10.29 -12.73 -9.21
CA ALA A 502 10.28 -13.97 -9.99
C ALA A 502 10.26 -13.68 -11.50
N ALA A 503 9.43 -12.74 -11.96
CA ALA A 503 9.43 -12.29 -13.35
C ALA A 503 10.78 -11.68 -13.75
N ALA A 504 11.36 -10.82 -12.91
CA ALA A 504 12.68 -10.24 -13.13
C ALA A 504 13.77 -11.31 -13.26
N ARG A 505 13.81 -12.29 -12.36
CA ARG A 505 14.78 -13.39 -12.37
C ARG A 505 14.60 -14.34 -13.55
N SER A 506 13.38 -14.47 -14.08
CA SER A 506 13.15 -15.25 -15.30
C SER A 506 13.81 -14.60 -16.53
N VAL A 507 13.92 -13.26 -16.54
CA VAL A 507 14.64 -12.51 -17.58
C VAL A 507 16.14 -12.47 -17.29
N ARG A 508 16.53 -12.30 -16.02
CA ARG A 508 17.92 -12.23 -15.57
C ARG A 508 18.13 -13.10 -14.32
N PRO A 509 18.60 -14.35 -14.48
CA PRO A 509 18.75 -15.27 -13.35
C PRO A 509 19.60 -14.70 -12.21
N ASN A 510 20.77 -14.13 -12.54
CA ASN A 510 21.70 -13.48 -11.61
C ASN A 510 21.32 -12.01 -11.33
N LEU A 511 20.04 -11.71 -11.12
CA LEU A 511 19.59 -10.36 -10.77
C LEU A 511 20.14 -9.96 -9.39
N TYR A 512 20.85 -8.84 -9.32
CA TYR A 512 21.22 -8.20 -8.05
C TYR A 512 20.02 -7.44 -7.47
N VAL A 513 19.71 -7.60 -6.19
CA VAL A 513 18.51 -7.01 -5.58
C VAL A 513 18.88 -6.36 -4.26
N ILE A 514 18.83 -5.04 -4.20
CA ILE A 514 18.95 -4.28 -2.94
C ILE A 514 17.59 -3.69 -2.57
N ALA A 515 17.40 -3.32 -1.30
CA ALA A 515 16.11 -2.82 -0.83
C ALA A 515 16.26 -1.69 0.19
N GLU A 516 15.33 -0.75 0.14
CA GLU A 516 15.06 0.16 1.25
C GLU A 516 14.10 -0.53 2.24
N LEU A 517 14.68 -1.13 3.28
CA LEU A 517 13.96 -1.98 4.22
C LEU A 517 14.28 -1.57 5.66
N PHE A 518 13.27 -1.08 6.37
CA PHE A 518 13.35 -0.76 7.78
C PHE A 518 12.00 -1.04 8.44
N THR A 519 11.82 -2.26 8.93
CA THR A 519 10.55 -2.67 9.55
C THR A 519 10.48 -2.36 11.06
N GLY A 520 11.58 -1.86 11.63
CA GLY A 520 11.74 -1.69 13.08
C GLY A 520 11.95 -3.02 13.82
N SER A 521 12.07 -4.13 13.10
CA SER A 521 12.27 -5.47 13.65
C SER A 521 13.18 -6.29 12.74
N GLU A 522 14.37 -6.64 13.23
CA GLU A 522 15.32 -7.49 12.50
C GLU A 522 14.70 -8.84 12.07
N ILE A 523 13.74 -9.36 12.86
CA ILE A 523 13.03 -10.60 12.52
C ILE A 523 12.16 -10.38 11.27
N ILE A 524 11.44 -9.26 11.20
CA ILE A 524 10.59 -8.96 10.04
C ILE A 524 11.48 -8.62 8.84
N ASP A 525 12.58 -7.87 9.03
CA ASP A 525 13.55 -7.61 7.96
C ASP A 525 14.08 -8.93 7.37
N ASN A 526 14.43 -9.90 8.22
CA ASN A 526 14.83 -11.24 7.79
C ASN A 526 13.73 -11.98 7.01
N VAL A 527 12.45 -11.78 7.32
CA VAL A 527 11.35 -12.36 6.52
C VAL A 527 11.36 -11.79 5.10
N PHE A 528 11.53 -10.47 4.94
CA PHE A 528 11.62 -9.84 3.62
C PHE A 528 12.86 -10.31 2.86
N VAL A 529 14.04 -10.26 3.48
CA VAL A 529 15.31 -10.70 2.87
C VAL A 529 15.20 -12.13 2.36
N ASN A 530 14.72 -13.04 3.22
CA ASN A 530 14.61 -14.45 2.88
C ASN A 530 13.57 -14.72 1.79
N ARG A 531 12.40 -14.07 1.82
CA ARG A 531 11.31 -14.33 0.85
C ARG A 531 11.58 -13.75 -0.53
N LEU A 532 12.19 -12.57 -0.56
CA LEU A 532 12.46 -11.81 -1.78
C LEU A 532 13.84 -12.16 -2.38
N GLY A 533 14.73 -12.76 -1.59
CA GLY A 533 16.11 -13.02 -1.97
C GLY A 533 16.87 -11.73 -2.20
N ILE A 534 16.74 -10.78 -1.28
CA ILE A 534 17.54 -9.55 -1.26
C ILE A 534 19.00 -9.95 -1.02
N THR A 535 19.92 -9.31 -1.74
CA THR A 535 21.35 -9.66 -1.86
C THR A 535 22.24 -8.62 -1.22
#